data_AF-A0A7W2XBF2-F1
#
_entry.id   AF-A0A7W2XBF2-F1
#
_cell.length_a   1.000
_cell.length_b   1.000
_cell.length_c   1.000
_cell.angle_alpha   90.00
_cell.angle_beta   90.00
_cell.angle_gamma   90.00
#
_symmetry.space_group_name_H-M   'P 1'
#
loop_
_entity.id
_entity.type
_entity.pdbx_description
1 polymer ?
#
loop_
_entity_poly.entity_id
_entity_poly.type
_entity_poly.pdbx_seq_one_letter_code
_entity_poly.pdbx_strand_id
1 'polypeptide(L)'
;MSAVGLQHLFAMPELSHYQLHLFTQFDSFKAALPHISFFSVIYSLSDAREERRNCLACLRDLAFTHSDIQRIILASDEMEARLIGHLSPSRLHGIISKAVSLSHLQAELLALLSETHRINDNVLNHWYVSQSRMLSPTERAILRYMSFGYSIPEIATQLERNIKTIRAHKFNAMVKLGVNSDVGLLDAADILTHLPARDTRGSVLSTPVFS
;
A
#
# COMPACT_ATOMS: atom_id res chain seq x y z
N MET A 1 -5.85 14.95 -6.46
CA MET A 1 -7.30 15.23 -6.47
C MET A 1 -7.66 15.83 -5.13
N SER A 2 -8.34 16.98 -5.09
CA SER A 2 -8.74 17.62 -3.84
C SER A 2 -10.02 16.98 -3.28
N ALA A 3 -10.33 17.23 -2.00
CA ALA A 3 -11.59 16.87 -1.36
C ALA A 3 -12.82 17.27 -2.20
N VAL A 4 -12.79 18.48 -2.77
CA VAL A 4 -13.84 19.02 -3.65
C VAL A 4 -13.98 18.20 -4.94
N GLY A 5 -12.85 17.76 -5.53
CA GLY A 5 -12.87 16.91 -6.72
C GLY A 5 -13.56 15.57 -6.48
N LEU A 6 -13.32 14.95 -5.31
CA LEU A 6 -14.01 13.71 -4.93
C LEU A 6 -15.51 13.94 -4.65
N GLN A 7 -15.89 15.05 -4.01
CA GLN A 7 -17.30 15.37 -3.81
C GLN A 7 -18.06 15.50 -5.13
N HIS A 8 -17.47 16.17 -6.12
CA HIS A 8 -18.06 16.25 -7.46
C HIS A 8 -18.16 14.88 -8.14
N LEU A 9 -17.14 14.03 -7.99
CA LEU A 9 -17.15 12.66 -8.53
C LEU A 9 -18.30 11.83 -7.94
N PHE A 10 -18.52 11.91 -6.63
CA PHE A 10 -19.60 11.20 -5.94
C PHE A 10 -20.99 11.83 -6.10
N ALA A 11 -21.07 13.07 -6.60
CA ALA A 11 -22.33 13.71 -6.96
C ALA A 11 -22.87 13.24 -8.33
N MET A 12 -22.07 12.52 -9.12
CA MET A 12 -22.50 12.01 -10.43
C MET A 12 -23.50 10.85 -10.28
N PRO A 13 -24.42 10.67 -11.24
CA PRO A 13 -25.51 9.68 -11.13
C PRO A 13 -25.04 8.27 -10.77
N GLU A 14 -23.89 7.85 -11.30
CA GLU A 14 -23.33 6.50 -11.14
C GLU A 14 -22.77 6.23 -9.73
N LEU A 15 -22.47 7.27 -8.95
CA LEU A 15 -21.93 7.16 -7.60
C LEU A 15 -22.82 7.84 -6.55
N SER A 16 -23.90 8.48 -6.98
CA SER A 16 -24.82 9.26 -6.13
C SER A 16 -25.51 8.46 -5.03
N HIS A 17 -25.55 7.12 -5.16
CA HIS A 17 -26.08 6.22 -4.14
C HIS A 17 -25.10 5.95 -2.99
N TYR A 18 -23.84 6.39 -3.10
CA TYR A 18 -22.86 6.29 -2.02
C TYR A 18 -22.83 7.55 -1.15
N GLN A 19 -22.82 7.35 0.16
CA GLN A 19 -22.61 8.44 1.10
C GLN A 19 -21.11 8.67 1.34
N LEU A 20 -20.61 9.82 0.89
CA LEU A 20 -19.20 10.19 1.04
C LEU A 20 -18.94 10.88 2.38
N HIS A 21 -18.00 10.36 3.17
CA HIS A 21 -17.47 11.00 4.37
C HIS A 21 -15.99 11.34 4.15
N LEU A 22 -15.62 12.61 4.36
CA LEU A 22 -14.26 13.07 4.16
C LEU A 22 -13.55 13.31 5.49
N PHE A 23 -12.34 12.77 5.60
CA PHE A 23 -11.47 12.94 6.76
C PHE A 23 -10.11 13.45 6.30
N THR A 24 -9.57 14.45 6.99
CA THR A 24 -8.22 14.97 6.74
C THR A 24 -7.14 14.17 7.47
N GLN A 25 -7.52 13.44 8.53
CA GLN A 25 -6.64 12.63 9.36
C GLN A 25 -7.25 11.25 9.57
N PHE A 26 -6.39 10.22 9.59
CA PHE A 26 -6.83 8.85 9.79
C PHE A 26 -7.39 8.61 11.21
N ASP A 27 -6.92 9.36 12.21
CA ASP A 27 -7.45 9.26 13.57
C ASP A 27 -8.92 9.70 13.67
N SER A 28 -9.32 10.74 12.94
CA SER A 28 -10.72 11.17 12.85
C SER A 28 -11.60 10.12 12.19
N PHE A 29 -11.09 9.41 11.17
CA PHE A 29 -11.77 8.27 10.58
C PHE A 29 -11.95 7.13 11.59
N LYS A 30 -10.89 6.77 12.32
CA LYS A 30 -10.97 5.74 13.38
C LYS A 30 -11.98 6.08 14.47
N ALA A 31 -12.08 7.35 14.85
CA ALA A 31 -13.07 7.82 15.83
C ALA A 31 -14.52 7.68 15.32
N ALA A 32 -14.73 7.68 14.00
CA ALA A 32 -16.05 7.52 13.39
C ALA A 32 -16.46 6.05 13.19
N LEU A 33 -15.50 5.11 13.08
CA LEU A 33 -15.74 3.67 12.87
C LEU A 33 -16.78 3.05 13.85
N PRO A 34 -16.81 3.38 15.16
CA PRO A 34 -17.79 2.81 16.08
C PRO A 34 -19.23 3.30 15.87
N HIS A 35 -19.39 4.42 15.15
CA HIS A 35 -20.67 5.12 15.01
C HIS A 35 -21.26 5.04 13.61
N ILE A 36 -20.41 4.79 12.60
CA ILE A 36 -20.79 4.76 11.20
C ILE A 36 -20.22 3.50 10.58
N SER A 37 -21.07 2.70 9.94
CA SER A 37 -20.65 1.53 9.18
C SER A 37 -20.13 1.96 7.81
N PHE A 38 -18.84 1.79 7.59
CA PHE A 38 -18.21 2.02 6.29
C PHE A 38 -18.02 0.69 5.56
N PHE A 39 -18.38 0.63 4.29
CA PHE A 39 -18.07 -0.54 3.46
C PHE A 39 -16.75 -0.38 2.69
N SER A 40 -16.28 0.85 2.49
CA SER A 40 -15.06 1.16 1.73
C SER A 40 -14.36 2.39 2.29
N VAL A 41 -13.02 2.37 2.25
CA VAL A 41 -12.15 3.51 2.54
C VAL A 41 -11.27 3.78 1.33
N ILE A 42 -11.21 5.06 0.94
CA ILE A 42 -10.37 5.55 -0.15
C ILE A 42 -9.31 6.47 0.44
N TYR A 43 -8.05 6.05 0.42
CA TYR A 43 -6.92 6.83 0.94
C TYR A 43 -6.20 7.54 -0.22
N SER A 44 -6.21 8.87 -0.25
CA SER A 44 -5.46 9.64 -1.26
C SER A 44 -4.06 10.00 -0.75
N LEU A 45 -3.02 9.61 -1.48
CA LEU A 45 -1.62 9.98 -1.17
C LEU A 45 -1.29 11.40 -1.67
N SER A 46 -0.37 12.09 -1.01
CA SER A 46 0.14 13.41 -1.41
C SER A 46 1.60 13.44 -1.91
N ASP A 47 2.18 12.28 -2.28
CA ASP A 47 3.60 12.11 -2.70
C ASP A 47 4.62 12.24 -1.54
N ALA A 48 4.17 12.56 -0.32
CA ALA A 48 5.04 12.63 0.86
C ALA A 48 5.45 11.24 1.37
N ARG A 49 6.75 11.04 1.65
CA ARG A 49 7.29 9.79 2.22
C ARG A 49 6.56 9.38 3.51
N GLU A 50 6.35 10.33 4.42
CA GLU A 50 5.67 10.08 5.69
C GLU A 50 4.21 9.63 5.48
N GLU A 51 3.50 10.23 4.52
CA GLU A 51 2.14 9.81 4.21
C GLU A 51 2.07 8.40 3.64
N ARG A 52 3.02 7.99 2.79
CA ARG A 52 3.08 6.60 2.30
C ARG A 52 3.22 5.62 3.45
N ARG A 53 4.12 5.92 4.40
CA ARG A 53 4.32 5.10 5.60
C ARG A 53 3.04 5.04 6.45
N ASN A 54 2.45 6.19 6.73
CA ASN A 54 1.24 6.30 7.53
C ASN A 54 0.07 5.58 6.87
N CYS A 55 -0.13 5.76 5.55
CA CYS A 55 -1.15 5.07 4.76
C CYS A 55 -1.02 3.54 4.88
N LEU A 56 0.18 2.99 4.61
CA LEU A 56 0.39 1.55 4.67
C LEU A 56 0.22 0.99 6.10
N ALA A 57 0.66 1.73 7.12
CA ALA A 57 0.47 1.33 8.51
C ALA A 57 -1.02 1.33 8.90
N CYS A 58 -1.74 2.38 8.53
CA CYS A 58 -3.16 2.58 8.83
C CYS A 58 -4.06 1.55 8.12
N LEU A 59 -3.85 1.34 6.82
CA LEU A 59 -4.64 0.37 6.04
C LEU A 59 -4.37 -1.08 6.46
N ARG A 60 -3.16 -1.37 6.94
CA ARG A 60 -2.87 -2.67 7.53
C ARG A 60 -3.60 -2.86 8.86
N ASP A 61 -3.59 -1.86 9.74
CA ASP A 61 -4.33 -1.92 11.01
C ASP A 61 -5.84 -2.10 10.76
N LEU A 62 -6.37 -1.40 9.74
CA LEU A 62 -7.74 -1.59 9.28
C LEU A 62 -7.98 -3.01 8.78
N ALA A 63 -7.06 -3.58 8.00
CA ALA A 63 -7.18 -4.96 7.50
C ALA A 63 -7.27 -6.00 8.63
N PHE A 64 -6.68 -5.72 9.80
CA PHE A 64 -6.77 -6.59 10.97
C PHE A 64 -7.99 -6.35 11.85
N THR A 65 -8.42 -5.10 11.98
CA THR A 65 -9.53 -4.72 12.88
C THR A 65 -10.91 -4.75 12.19
N HIS A 66 -10.95 -4.45 10.89
CA HIS A 66 -12.15 -4.34 10.07
C HIS A 66 -11.86 -4.90 8.66
N SER A 67 -11.68 -6.23 8.59
CA SER A 67 -11.25 -6.91 7.37
C SER A 67 -12.24 -6.77 6.20
N ASP A 68 -13.51 -6.58 6.53
CA ASP A 68 -14.66 -6.39 5.64
C ASP A 68 -14.66 -5.04 4.92
N ILE A 69 -13.99 -4.02 5.48
CA ILE A 69 -13.91 -2.71 4.84
C ILE A 69 -12.99 -2.77 3.62
N GLN A 70 -13.52 -2.39 2.47
CA GLN A 70 -12.76 -2.27 1.23
C GLN A 70 -11.68 -1.17 1.36
N ARG A 71 -10.49 -1.41 0.79
CA ARG A 71 -9.29 -0.58 0.97
C ARG A 71 -8.73 -0.17 -0.38
N ILE A 72 -9.02 1.06 -0.80
CA ILE A 72 -8.59 1.63 -2.07
C ILE A 72 -7.58 2.75 -1.80
N ILE A 73 -6.54 2.86 -2.62
CA ILE A 73 -5.55 3.93 -2.57
C ILE A 73 -5.60 4.75 -3.86
N LEU A 74 -5.56 6.07 -3.74
CA LEU A 74 -5.33 6.97 -4.87
C LEU A 74 -3.87 7.42 -4.85
N ALA A 75 -3.06 6.88 -5.75
CA ALA A 75 -1.67 7.24 -5.97
C ALA A 75 -1.54 8.41 -6.95
N SER A 76 -0.46 9.17 -6.89
CA SER A 76 -0.20 10.38 -7.68
C SER A 76 0.03 10.05 -9.14
N ASP A 77 0.79 8.99 -9.39
CA ASP A 77 1.06 8.46 -10.72
C ASP A 77 1.21 6.92 -10.66
N GLU A 78 1.60 6.32 -11.79
CA GLU A 78 1.88 4.89 -11.86
C GLU A 78 3.13 4.46 -11.07
N MET A 79 4.14 5.33 -10.92
CA MET A 79 5.34 4.99 -10.17
C MET A 79 5.01 4.84 -8.69
N GLU A 80 4.26 5.79 -8.13
CA GLU A 80 3.76 5.72 -6.76
C GLU A 80 2.81 4.53 -6.58
N ALA A 81 1.93 4.26 -7.55
CA ALA A 81 1.06 3.09 -7.47
C ALA A 81 1.87 1.77 -7.43
N ARG A 82 2.96 1.67 -8.23
CA ARG A 82 3.85 0.48 -8.24
C ARG A 82 4.60 0.33 -6.94
N LEU A 83 5.13 1.43 -6.42
CA LEU A 83 5.81 1.48 -5.13
C LEU A 83 4.87 0.94 -4.03
N ILE A 84 3.69 1.53 -3.90
CA ILE A 84 2.72 1.16 -2.86
C ILE A 84 2.25 -0.29 -3.01
N GLY A 85 2.04 -0.76 -4.24
CA GLY A 85 1.68 -2.15 -4.51
C GLY A 85 2.72 -3.16 -4.00
N HIS A 86 4.01 -2.83 -4.13
CA HIS A 86 5.09 -3.71 -3.65
C HIS A 86 5.35 -3.61 -2.15
N LEU A 87 5.15 -2.43 -1.57
CA LEU A 87 5.45 -2.19 -0.15
C LEU A 87 4.25 -2.48 0.76
N SER A 88 3.04 -2.61 0.21
CA SER A 88 1.86 -2.86 1.02
C SER A 88 1.97 -4.19 1.78
N PRO A 89 1.90 -4.16 3.12
CA PRO A 89 2.02 -5.36 3.95
C PRO A 89 0.73 -6.18 3.98
N SER A 90 -0.40 -5.56 3.66
CA SER A 90 -1.73 -6.17 3.63
C SER A 90 -2.31 -6.09 2.23
N ARG A 91 -3.25 -6.97 1.94
CA ARG A 91 -3.95 -6.95 0.67
C ARG A 91 -4.84 -5.72 0.55
N LEU A 92 -4.59 -4.95 -0.50
CA LEU A 92 -5.41 -3.82 -0.91
C LEU A 92 -6.48 -4.30 -1.89
N HIS A 93 -7.62 -3.61 -1.85
CA HIS A 93 -8.69 -3.80 -2.81
C HIS A 93 -8.50 -2.94 -4.06
N GLY A 94 -7.63 -1.93 -4.04
CA GLY A 94 -7.10 -1.37 -5.27
C GLY A 94 -6.24 -0.14 -5.12
N ILE A 95 -5.48 0.14 -6.18
CA ILE A 95 -4.61 1.31 -6.28
C ILE A 95 -4.90 1.96 -7.62
N ILE A 96 -5.41 3.19 -7.59
CA ILE A 96 -5.75 3.97 -8.77
C ILE A 96 -4.77 5.14 -8.88
N SER A 97 -4.22 5.36 -10.07
CA SER A 97 -3.40 6.54 -10.34
C SER A 97 -4.28 7.77 -10.59
N LYS A 98 -3.98 8.89 -9.94
CA LYS A 98 -4.63 10.20 -10.14
C LYS A 98 -4.20 10.87 -11.45
N ALA A 99 -3.14 10.36 -12.10
CA ALA A 99 -2.64 10.88 -13.37
C ALA A 99 -3.43 10.37 -14.59
N VAL A 100 -4.27 9.35 -14.42
CA VAL A 100 -5.18 8.89 -15.48
C VAL A 100 -6.28 9.93 -15.72
N SER A 101 -6.97 9.86 -16.87
CA SER A 101 -8.08 10.77 -17.12
C SER A 101 -9.21 10.59 -16.10
N LEU A 102 -10.00 11.63 -15.88
CA LEU A 102 -11.13 11.58 -14.95
C LEU A 102 -12.11 10.44 -15.29
N SER A 103 -12.37 10.22 -16.58
CA SER A 103 -13.25 9.14 -17.06
C SER A 103 -12.71 7.75 -16.72
N HIS A 104 -11.39 7.53 -16.88
CA HIS A 104 -10.75 6.28 -16.51
C HIS A 104 -10.76 6.07 -14.99
N LEU A 105 -10.44 7.12 -14.21
CA LEU A 105 -10.48 7.07 -12.76
C LEU A 105 -11.88 6.75 -12.24
N GLN A 106 -12.90 7.36 -12.82
CA GLN A 106 -14.30 7.10 -12.47
C GLN A 106 -14.68 5.65 -12.76
N ALA A 107 -14.34 5.13 -13.95
CA ALA A 107 -14.62 3.76 -14.33
C ALA A 107 -13.94 2.75 -13.40
N GLU A 108 -12.66 2.97 -13.06
CA GLU A 108 -11.92 2.13 -12.12
C GLU A 108 -12.51 2.18 -10.71
N LEU A 109 -12.83 3.37 -10.21
CA LEU A 109 -13.41 3.53 -8.89
C LEU A 109 -14.79 2.88 -8.80
N LEU A 110 -15.64 3.06 -9.82
CA LEU A 110 -16.95 2.43 -9.90
C LEU A 110 -16.82 0.91 -9.94
N ALA A 111 -15.90 0.37 -10.75
CA ALA A 111 -15.63 -1.07 -10.81
C ALA A 111 -15.23 -1.61 -9.43
N LEU A 112 -14.29 -0.96 -8.74
CA LEU A 112 -13.88 -1.35 -7.39
C LEU A 112 -15.05 -1.30 -6.41
N LEU A 113 -15.77 -0.18 -6.32
CA LEU A 113 -16.86 -0.01 -5.34
C LEU A 113 -18.03 -0.95 -5.60
N SER A 114 -18.31 -1.31 -6.87
CA SER A 114 -19.40 -2.21 -7.25
C SER A 114 -19.14 -3.67 -6.90
N GLU A 115 -17.87 -4.08 -6.76
CA GLU A 115 -17.48 -5.44 -6.38
C GLU A 115 -17.61 -5.65 -4.87
N THR A 116 -18.84 -5.66 -4.38
CA THR A 116 -19.15 -5.63 -2.95
C THR A 116 -18.88 -6.94 -2.20
N HIS A 117 -18.61 -8.07 -2.88
CA HIS A 117 -18.48 -9.37 -2.20
C HIS A 117 -17.43 -10.35 -2.75
N ARG A 118 -16.57 -9.96 -3.70
CA ARG A 118 -15.46 -10.81 -4.15
C ARG A 118 -14.13 -10.16 -3.83
N ILE A 119 -13.61 -10.50 -2.67
CA ILE A 119 -12.18 -10.44 -2.43
C ILE A 119 -11.52 -11.26 -3.55
N ASN A 120 -10.96 -10.60 -4.57
CA ASN A 120 -9.96 -11.09 -5.55
C ASN A 120 -10.29 -11.30 -7.04
N ASP A 121 -11.40 -10.85 -7.60
CA ASP A 121 -11.62 -11.07 -9.05
C ASP A 121 -11.59 -9.78 -9.91
N ASN A 122 -11.17 -8.63 -9.36
CA ASN A 122 -10.96 -7.46 -10.22
C ASN A 122 -9.70 -7.65 -11.07
N VAL A 123 -9.90 -7.77 -12.38
CA VAL A 123 -8.84 -7.82 -13.41
C VAL A 123 -7.89 -6.62 -13.30
N LEU A 124 -8.36 -5.47 -12.81
CA LEU A 124 -7.55 -4.25 -12.61
C LEU A 124 -6.53 -4.39 -11.45
N ASN A 125 -6.94 -5.01 -10.34
CA ASN A 125 -6.03 -5.36 -9.25
C ASN A 125 -5.08 -6.46 -9.67
N HIS A 126 -5.58 -7.43 -10.44
CA HIS A 126 -4.72 -8.46 -10.97
C HIS A 126 -3.69 -7.85 -11.93
N TRP A 127 -4.00 -6.82 -12.72
CA TRP A 127 -3.00 -6.14 -13.56
C TRP A 127 -1.86 -5.52 -12.73
N TYR A 128 -2.18 -4.73 -11.70
CA TYR A 128 -1.15 -4.07 -10.88
C TYR A 128 -0.37 -5.04 -9.97
N VAL A 129 -1.04 -6.05 -9.41
CA VAL A 129 -0.44 -7.04 -8.50
C VAL A 129 0.24 -8.20 -9.26
N SER A 130 -0.22 -8.58 -10.47
CA SER A 130 0.35 -9.67 -11.27
C SER A 130 1.48 -9.23 -12.22
N GLN A 131 1.47 -7.99 -12.74
CA GLN A 131 2.62 -7.47 -13.51
C GLN A 131 3.77 -6.97 -12.63
N SER A 132 3.46 -6.61 -11.37
CA SER A 132 4.46 -6.31 -10.34
C SER A 132 5.16 -7.59 -9.93
N ARG A 133 6.24 -7.95 -10.64
CA ARG A 133 7.14 -9.04 -10.22
C ARG A 133 7.56 -8.76 -8.78
N MET A 134 7.01 -9.51 -7.82
CA MET A 134 7.33 -9.35 -6.41
C MET A 134 8.85 -9.22 -6.21
N LEU A 135 9.24 -8.40 -5.23
CA LEU A 135 10.65 -8.33 -4.87
C LEU A 135 11.14 -9.73 -4.47
N SER A 136 12.22 -10.17 -5.10
CA SER A 136 12.83 -11.45 -4.76
C SER A 136 13.39 -11.41 -3.32
N PRO A 137 13.57 -12.56 -2.67
CA PRO A 137 14.19 -12.60 -1.33
C PRO A 137 15.52 -11.86 -1.27
N THR A 138 16.34 -11.96 -2.33
CA THR A 138 17.61 -11.26 -2.46
C THR A 138 17.43 -9.75 -2.61
N GLU A 139 16.50 -9.30 -3.44
CA GLU A 139 16.19 -7.86 -3.58
C GLU A 139 15.72 -7.26 -2.26
N ARG A 140 14.83 -7.95 -1.53
CA ARG A 140 14.39 -7.53 -0.20
C ARG A 140 15.54 -7.49 0.81
N ALA A 141 16.45 -8.46 0.76
CA ALA A 141 17.62 -8.47 1.63
C ALA A 141 18.55 -7.29 1.35
N ILE A 142 18.79 -6.98 0.07
CA ILE A 142 19.59 -5.82 -0.33
C ILE A 142 18.96 -4.53 0.19
N LEU A 143 17.64 -4.33 0.02
CA LEU A 143 16.94 -3.15 0.54
C LEU A 143 17.10 -3.00 2.06
N ARG A 144 16.99 -4.11 2.82
CA ARG A 144 17.19 -4.09 4.27
C ARG A 144 18.62 -3.70 4.66
N TYR A 145 19.64 -4.21 3.97
CA TYR A 145 21.00 -3.79 4.27
C TYR A 145 21.25 -2.33 3.91
N MET A 146 20.66 -1.86 2.79
CA MET A 146 20.75 -0.46 2.39
C MET A 146 20.10 0.47 3.42
N SER A 147 18.95 0.12 4.00
CA SER A 147 18.32 0.92 5.07
C SER A 147 19.13 0.92 6.38
N PHE A 148 19.99 -0.08 6.60
CA PHE A 148 20.98 -0.06 7.68
C PHE A 148 22.29 0.69 7.32
N GLY A 149 22.38 1.29 6.13
CA GLY A 149 23.52 2.10 5.72
C GLY A 149 24.68 1.30 5.09
N TYR A 150 24.51 0.02 4.78
CA TYR A 150 25.55 -0.78 4.14
C TYR A 150 25.77 -0.37 2.68
N SER A 151 27.03 -0.29 2.28
CA SER A 151 27.44 -0.08 0.89
C SER A 151 27.32 -1.37 0.07
N ILE A 152 27.27 -1.25 -1.27
CA ILE A 152 27.16 -2.40 -2.17
C ILE A 152 28.28 -3.45 -1.99
N PRO A 153 29.56 -3.06 -1.79
CA PRO A 153 30.61 -4.03 -1.46
C PRO A 153 30.36 -4.76 -0.14
N GLU A 154 29.93 -4.06 0.92
CA GLU A 154 29.64 -4.69 2.21
C GLU A 154 28.46 -5.66 2.11
N ILE A 155 27.41 -5.29 1.37
CA ILE A 155 26.27 -6.17 1.08
C ILE A 155 26.72 -7.42 0.33
N ALA A 156 27.64 -7.28 -0.62
CA ALA A 156 28.19 -8.40 -1.38
C ALA A 156 28.96 -9.37 -0.48
N THR A 157 29.76 -8.85 0.46
CA THR A 157 30.43 -9.65 1.48
C THR A 157 29.42 -10.37 2.38
N GLN A 158 28.41 -9.64 2.88
CA GLN A 158 27.43 -10.16 3.82
C GLN A 158 26.49 -11.21 3.22
N LEU A 159 26.20 -11.11 1.92
CA LEU A 159 25.39 -12.09 1.20
C LEU A 159 26.23 -13.18 0.51
N GLU A 160 27.55 -13.13 0.62
CA GLU A 160 28.49 -14.03 -0.06
C GLU A 160 28.24 -14.10 -1.58
N ARG A 161 28.07 -12.93 -2.21
CA ARG A 161 27.78 -12.81 -3.65
C ARG A 161 28.74 -11.89 -4.35
N ASN A 162 28.84 -12.06 -5.67
CA ASN A 162 29.59 -11.14 -6.51
C ASN A 162 28.96 -9.73 -6.49
N ILE A 163 29.79 -8.69 -6.36
CA ILE A 163 29.36 -7.29 -6.38
C ILE A 163 28.51 -6.95 -7.61
N LYS A 164 28.83 -7.51 -8.79
CA LYS A 164 28.04 -7.31 -10.03
C LYS A 164 26.64 -7.89 -9.89
N THR A 165 26.50 -9.04 -9.23
CA THR A 165 25.20 -9.67 -8.95
C THR A 165 24.36 -8.82 -8.00
N ILE A 166 24.96 -8.26 -6.95
CA ILE A 166 24.27 -7.33 -6.04
C ILE A 166 23.79 -6.08 -6.80
N ARG A 167 24.62 -5.49 -7.67
CA ARG A 167 24.23 -4.36 -8.51
C ARG A 167 23.07 -4.69 -9.44
N ALA A 168 23.07 -5.87 -10.05
CA ALA A 168 21.97 -6.33 -10.90
C ALA A 168 20.67 -6.49 -10.12
N HIS A 169 20.71 -7.11 -8.93
CA HIS A 169 19.52 -7.21 -8.08
C HIS A 169 19.03 -5.85 -7.57
N LYS A 170 19.93 -4.94 -7.21
CA LYS A 170 19.56 -3.55 -6.89
C LYS A 170 18.82 -2.89 -8.05
N PHE A 171 19.35 -3.00 -9.27
CA PHE A 171 18.69 -2.46 -10.46
C PHE A 171 17.32 -3.09 -10.70
N ASN A 172 17.19 -4.41 -10.55
CA ASN A 172 15.91 -5.08 -10.66
C ASN A 172 14.90 -4.61 -9.60
N ALA A 173 15.36 -4.38 -8.36
CA ALA A 173 14.53 -3.80 -7.30
C ALA A 173 14.06 -2.38 -7.68
N MET A 174 14.96 -1.54 -8.20
CA MET A 174 14.61 -0.19 -8.68
C MET A 174 13.52 -0.23 -9.74
N VAL A 175 13.68 -1.07 -10.77
CA VAL A 175 12.70 -1.25 -11.85
C VAL A 175 11.35 -1.72 -11.31
N LYS A 176 11.33 -2.71 -10.42
CA LYS A 176 10.10 -3.25 -9.83
C LYS A 176 9.35 -2.21 -9.00
N LEU A 177 10.09 -1.46 -8.18
CA LEU A 177 9.54 -0.44 -7.29
C LEU A 177 9.15 0.85 -8.03
N GLY A 178 9.52 1.00 -9.31
CA GLY A 178 9.30 2.24 -10.03
C GLY A 178 10.13 3.40 -9.46
N VAL A 179 11.35 3.12 -8.99
CA VAL A 179 12.28 4.16 -8.54
C VAL A 179 13.49 4.19 -9.47
N ASN A 180 14.05 5.37 -9.70
CA ASN A 180 15.12 5.58 -10.69
C ASN A 180 16.45 6.05 -10.07
N SER A 181 16.53 6.12 -8.73
CA SER A 181 17.69 6.63 -8.02
C SER A 181 17.95 5.86 -6.72
N ASP A 182 19.19 5.93 -6.24
CA ASP A 182 19.59 5.34 -4.96
C ASP A 182 18.85 5.98 -3.78
N VAL A 183 18.59 7.30 -3.86
CA VAL A 183 17.79 8.02 -2.87
C VAL A 183 16.36 7.48 -2.85
N GLY A 184 15.71 7.35 -4.01
CA GLY A 184 14.36 6.78 -4.08
C GLY A 184 14.31 5.32 -3.63
N LEU A 185 15.37 4.54 -3.87
CA LEU A 185 15.49 3.17 -3.38
C LEU A 185 15.65 3.11 -1.85
N LEU A 186 16.42 4.02 -1.27
CA LEU A 186 16.56 4.16 0.17
C LEU A 186 15.25 4.60 0.83
N ASP A 187 14.52 5.53 0.23
CA ASP A 187 13.19 5.92 0.70
C ASP A 187 12.19 4.75 0.67
N ALA A 188 12.23 3.92 -0.38
CA ALA A 188 11.44 2.70 -0.44
C ALA A 188 11.84 1.67 0.63
N ALA A 189 13.14 1.54 0.90
CA ALA A 189 13.66 0.65 1.94
C ALA A 189 13.25 1.13 3.35
N ASP A 190 13.26 2.44 3.60
CA ASP A 190 12.81 3.08 4.84
C ASP A 190 11.32 2.78 5.13
N ILE A 191 10.47 2.88 4.10
CA ILE A 191 9.06 2.52 4.20
C ILE A 191 8.91 1.04 4.61
N LEU A 192 9.70 0.14 4.03
CA LEU A 192 9.68 -1.30 4.35
C LEU A 192 10.13 -1.61 5.77
N THR A 193 11.18 -0.95 6.28
CA THR A 193 11.73 -1.23 7.61
C THR A 193 10.91 -0.63 8.74
N HIS A 194 10.29 0.53 8.50
CA HIS A 194 9.54 1.25 9.53
C HIS A 194 8.02 1.00 9.47
N LEU A 195 7.58 0.00 8.72
CA LEU A 195 6.24 -0.58 8.85
C LEU A 195 6.21 -1.36 10.17
N PRO A 196 5.38 -0.97 11.18
CA PRO A 196 5.45 -1.57 12.51
C PRO A 196 5.30 -3.08 12.41
N ALA A 197 6.27 -3.90 12.78
CA ALA A 197 6.04 -5.34 12.85
C ALA A 197 5.06 -5.59 13.99
N ARG A 198 3.76 -5.69 13.70
CA ARG A 198 2.81 -6.25 14.68
C ARG A 198 2.93 -7.75 14.51
N ASP A 199 3.68 -8.37 15.42
CA ASP A 199 3.84 -9.82 15.46
C ASP A 199 2.48 -10.48 15.35
N THR A 200 2.35 -11.47 14.47
CA THR A 200 1.19 -12.37 14.36
C THR A 200 1.06 -13.30 15.58
N ARG A 201 1.50 -12.87 16.77
CA ARG A 201 1.36 -13.58 18.04
C ARG A 201 0.30 -12.92 18.91
N GLY A 202 -0.95 -13.05 18.47
CA GLY A 202 -2.11 -12.94 19.35
C GLY A 202 -2.81 -14.31 19.39
N SER A 203 -2.99 -14.85 20.60
CA SER A 203 -3.62 -16.15 20.94
C SER A 203 -2.70 -17.37 20.76
N VAL A 204 -2.42 -18.24 21.74
CA VAL A 204 -3.19 -18.76 22.88
C VAL A 204 -2.20 -19.27 23.94
N LEU A 205 -2.44 -19.01 25.23
CA LEU A 205 -2.43 -20.02 26.31
C LEU A 205 -2.79 -19.38 27.65
N SER A 206 -4.08 -19.51 27.93
CA SER A 206 -4.70 -19.55 29.25
C SER A 206 -3.82 -20.23 30.30
N THR A 207 -3.58 -19.52 31.41
CA THR A 207 -3.21 -20.13 32.70
C THR A 207 -4.36 -21.00 33.20
N PRO A 208 -4.17 -22.30 33.48
CA PRO A 208 -5.11 -23.01 34.33
C PRO A 208 -4.78 -22.70 35.80
N VAL A 209 -5.77 -22.15 36.49
CA VAL A 209 -5.86 -22.19 37.94
C VAL A 209 -6.19 -23.64 38.30
N PHE A 210 -5.40 -24.26 39.18
CA PHE A 210 -5.82 -25.46 39.91
C PHE A 210 -5.97 -25.09 41.38
N SER A 211 -7.16 -25.36 41.89
CA SER A 211 -7.48 -25.52 43.31
C SER A 211 -6.92 -26.83 43.83
#